data_AF-A0A1C6E1I0-F1
#
_entry.id   AF-A0A1C6E1I0-F1
#
_cell.length_a   1.000
_cell.length_b   1.000
_cell.length_c   1.000
_cell.angle_alpha   90.00
_cell.angle_beta   90.00
_cell.angle_gamma   90.00
#
_symmetry.space_group_name_H-M   'P 1'
#
loop_
_entity.id
_entity.type
_entity.pdbx_description
1 polymer ?
#
loop_
_entity_poly.entity_id
_entity_poly.type
_entity_poly.pdbx_seq_one_letter_code
_entity_poly.pdbx_strand_id
1 'polypeptide(L)'
;MKNYMDAVRAAGIGRTPQLCQDALIETLEELFAGKKYNGQQSRKELKIFKQDLPVPEDYDADVDTDAAAAPYIVVRMTGGEIKNDDGPQAVEFSLIVCAYDEGKEREGYQDVANIKEDIVQRLCTKPYFGGAFTVLKPIAWAMQQDDTYPYYFGACSLTCTAPAMTQDTEMEGLV
;
A
#
# COMPACT_ATOMS: atom_id res chain seq x y z
N MET A 1 29.21 -6.02 -7.24
CA MET A 1 27.79 -5.63 -7.09
C MET A 1 27.38 -5.07 -8.45
N LYS A 2 26.56 -5.79 -9.23
CA LYS A 2 26.24 -5.41 -10.62
C LYS A 2 25.42 -4.12 -10.63
N ASN A 3 25.68 -3.31 -11.65
CA ASN A 3 25.21 -1.95 -11.94
C ASN A 3 23.68 -1.80 -12.11
N TYR A 4 22.91 -2.19 -11.10
CA TYR A 4 21.44 -2.11 -11.17
C TYR A 4 20.97 -0.65 -11.23
N MET A 5 21.60 0.25 -10.46
CA MET A 5 21.27 1.67 -10.41
C MET A 5 21.48 2.39 -11.76
N ASP A 6 22.53 2.06 -12.51
CA ASP A 6 22.84 2.70 -13.79
C ASP A 6 21.92 2.24 -14.92
N ALA A 7 21.56 0.94 -14.95
CA ALA A 7 20.59 0.41 -15.91
C ALA A 7 19.18 0.96 -15.67
N VAL A 8 18.79 1.14 -14.41
CA VAL A 8 17.51 1.73 -14.00
C VAL A 8 17.44 3.23 -14.37
N ARG A 9 18.57 3.95 -14.27
CA ARG A 9 18.67 5.36 -14.68
C ARG A 9 18.60 5.54 -16.19
N ALA A 10 19.24 4.65 -16.95
CA ALA A 10 19.37 4.76 -18.41
C ALA A 10 18.09 4.37 -19.17
N ALA A 11 17.24 3.51 -18.60
CA ALA A 11 16.08 2.95 -19.31
C ALA A 11 14.72 3.55 -18.87
N GLY A 12 14.70 4.46 -17.89
CA GLY A 12 13.43 4.92 -17.29
C GLY A 12 12.69 3.83 -16.50
N ILE A 13 13.26 2.63 -16.39
CA ILE A 13 12.68 1.40 -15.80
C ILE A 13 12.51 1.50 -14.26
N GLY A 14 12.88 2.60 -13.60
CA GLY A 14 12.79 2.76 -12.14
C GLY A 14 11.68 3.64 -11.60
N ARG A 15 10.73 4.07 -12.44
CA ARG A 15 9.92 5.27 -12.15
C ARG A 15 8.42 5.08 -12.39
N THR A 16 7.96 3.84 -12.49
CA THR A 16 6.55 3.56 -12.80
C THR A 16 5.68 3.60 -11.54
N PRO A 17 4.37 3.91 -11.68
CA PRO A 17 3.40 3.77 -10.59
C PRO A 17 3.39 2.37 -9.97
N GLN A 18 3.61 1.33 -10.78
CA GLN A 18 3.66 -0.05 -10.30
C GLN A 18 4.88 -0.31 -9.40
N LEU A 19 6.04 0.26 -9.72
CA LEU A 19 7.22 0.19 -8.85
C LEU A 19 7.05 1.01 -7.58
N CYS A 20 6.29 2.11 -7.65
CA CYS A 20 5.90 2.85 -6.44
C CYS A 20 5.06 1.97 -5.51
N GLN A 21 4.14 1.17 -6.07
CA GLN A 21 3.35 0.21 -5.31
C GLN A 21 4.24 -0.87 -4.67
N ASP A 22 5.18 -1.44 -5.43
CA ASP A 22 6.11 -2.47 -4.94
C ASP A 22 7.01 -1.94 -3.82
N ALA A 23 7.60 -0.76 -3.99
CA ALA A 23 8.41 -0.12 -2.96
C ALA A 23 7.61 0.24 -1.70
N LEU A 24 6.31 0.55 -1.85
CA LEU A 24 5.43 0.80 -0.72
C LEU A 24 5.14 -0.51 0.04
N ILE A 25 4.95 -1.62 -0.67
CA ILE A 25 4.80 -2.96 -0.08
C ILE A 25 6.07 -3.33 0.70
N GLU A 26 7.26 -3.24 0.10
CA GLU A 26 8.53 -3.53 0.77
C GLU A 26 8.71 -2.67 2.04
N THR A 27 8.35 -1.39 1.97
CA THR A 27 8.39 -0.48 3.13
C THR A 27 7.47 -0.94 4.26
N LEU A 28 6.29 -1.45 3.93
CA LEU A 28 5.33 -1.97 4.91
C LEU A 28 5.78 -3.32 5.48
N GLU A 29 6.35 -4.20 4.65
CA GLU A 29 6.91 -5.48 5.10
C GLU A 29 8.03 -5.25 6.12
N GLU A 30 8.95 -4.32 5.84
CA GLU A 30 9.99 -3.90 6.79
C GLU A 30 9.41 -3.31 8.08
N LEU A 31 8.36 -2.49 7.98
CA LEU A 31 7.74 -1.81 9.13
C LEU A 31 7.04 -2.79 10.09
N PHE A 32 6.49 -3.87 9.55
CA PHE A 32 5.67 -4.84 10.28
C PHE A 32 6.36 -6.19 10.52
N ALA A 33 7.61 -6.36 10.08
CA ALA A 33 8.40 -7.57 10.28
C ALA A 33 8.37 -8.06 11.74
N GLY A 34 7.90 -9.29 11.94
CA GLY A 34 7.82 -9.96 13.24
C GLY A 34 6.70 -9.47 14.18
N LYS A 35 5.91 -8.46 13.80
CA LYS A 35 4.74 -8.03 14.57
C LYS A 35 3.55 -8.96 14.30
N LYS A 36 2.72 -9.19 15.32
CA LYS A 36 1.56 -10.08 15.23
C LYS A 36 0.28 -9.37 15.69
N TYR A 37 -0.82 -9.68 15.01
CA TYR A 37 -2.13 -9.07 15.17
C TYR A 37 -3.24 -10.13 15.12
N ASN A 38 -4.45 -9.78 15.52
CA ASN A 38 -5.61 -10.66 15.56
C ASN A 38 -5.96 -11.17 14.16
N GLY A 39 -5.96 -12.50 14.04
CA GLY A 39 -6.32 -13.26 12.86
C GLY A 39 -7.10 -14.50 13.27
N GLN A 40 -7.61 -15.23 12.27
CA GLN A 40 -8.40 -16.44 12.53
C GLN A 40 -7.65 -17.44 13.42
N GLN A 41 -8.28 -17.91 14.50
CA GLN A 41 -7.75 -18.85 15.52
C GLN A 41 -6.59 -18.36 16.40
N SER A 42 -5.73 -17.45 15.91
CA SER A 42 -4.55 -17.01 16.65
C SER A 42 -4.00 -15.68 16.11
N ARG A 43 -3.12 -15.03 16.88
CA ARG A 43 -2.40 -13.86 16.37
C ARG A 43 -1.39 -14.27 15.29
N LYS A 44 -1.45 -13.60 14.15
CA LYS A 44 -0.64 -13.87 12.96
C LYS A 44 0.10 -12.62 12.50
N GLU A 45 1.15 -12.82 11.70
CA GLU A 45 1.86 -11.73 11.05
C GLU A 45 0.97 -11.09 9.96
N LEU A 46 1.18 -9.80 9.69
CA LEU A 46 0.45 -9.10 8.64
C LEU A 46 0.85 -9.63 7.27
N LYS A 47 -0.16 -10.02 6.48
CA LYS A 47 0.02 -10.25 5.04
C LYS A 47 -0.13 -8.94 4.29
N ILE A 48 0.71 -8.68 3.30
CA ILE A 48 0.61 -7.48 2.48
C ILE A 48 0.34 -7.92 1.04
N PHE A 49 -0.77 -7.43 0.47
CA PHE A 49 -1.24 -7.82 -0.84
C PHE A 49 -1.19 -6.64 -1.81
N LYS A 50 -0.76 -6.93 -3.05
CA LYS A 50 -0.75 -5.96 -4.14
C LYS A 50 -2.11 -5.94 -4.82
N GLN A 51 -2.73 -4.76 -4.88
CA GLN A 51 -3.99 -4.46 -5.56
C GLN A 51 -5.25 -5.09 -4.94
N ASP A 52 -5.27 -6.41 -4.80
CA ASP A 52 -6.43 -7.21 -4.36
C ASP A 52 -5.99 -8.46 -3.58
N LEU A 53 -6.93 -9.06 -2.86
CA LEU A 53 -6.74 -10.40 -2.29
C LEU A 53 -6.71 -11.45 -3.41
N PRO A 54 -5.98 -12.56 -3.22
CA PRO A 54 -5.98 -13.66 -4.18
C PRO A 54 -7.38 -14.26 -4.32
N VAL A 55 -7.72 -14.70 -5.54
CA VAL A 55 -8.95 -15.46 -5.80
C VAL A 55 -8.81 -16.85 -5.12
N PRO A 56 -9.80 -17.30 -4.33
CA PRO A 56 -9.77 -18.63 -3.73
C PRO A 56 -9.71 -19.73 -4.79
N GLU A 57 -8.91 -20.76 -4.55
CA GLU A 57 -8.89 -21.96 -5.41
C GLU A 57 -10.06 -22.91 -5.13
N ASP A 58 -10.59 -22.90 -3.91
CA ASP A 58 -11.78 -23.67 -3.51
C ASP A 58 -13.04 -22.81 -3.62
N TYR A 59 -13.97 -23.27 -4.47
CA TYR A 59 -15.32 -22.72 -4.60
C TYR A 59 -16.29 -23.29 -3.55
N ASP A 60 -15.78 -23.89 -2.49
CA ASP A 60 -16.63 -24.28 -1.37
C ASP A 60 -17.17 -22.99 -0.72
N ALA A 61 -18.49 -22.90 -0.61
CA ALA A 61 -19.20 -21.69 -0.17
C ALA A 61 -18.84 -21.27 1.26
N ASP A 62 -18.15 -22.14 2.00
CA ASP A 62 -17.79 -21.98 3.40
C ASP A 62 -16.36 -21.41 3.63
N VAL A 63 -15.56 -21.19 2.57
CA VAL A 63 -14.21 -20.60 2.72
C VAL A 63 -14.30 -19.08 2.74
N ASP A 64 -14.32 -18.52 3.94
CA ASP A 64 -14.17 -17.08 4.14
C ASP A 64 -12.73 -16.65 3.82
N THR A 65 -12.56 -16.09 2.62
CA THR A 65 -11.26 -15.69 2.05
C THR A 65 -10.60 -14.58 2.87
N ASP A 66 -11.42 -13.65 3.37
CA ASP A 66 -10.97 -12.56 4.22
C ASP A 66 -10.50 -13.09 5.57
N ALA A 67 -11.23 -14.05 6.18
CA ALA A 67 -10.81 -14.69 7.43
C ALA A 67 -9.45 -15.39 7.27
N ALA A 68 -9.29 -16.13 6.17
CA ALA A 68 -8.06 -16.87 5.86
C ALA A 68 -6.88 -15.93 5.59
N ALA A 69 -7.15 -14.76 5.00
CA ALA A 69 -6.15 -13.74 4.72
C ALA A 69 -5.79 -12.93 5.98
N ALA A 70 -6.72 -12.71 6.91
CA ALA A 70 -6.53 -11.81 8.04
C ALA A 70 -5.45 -12.28 9.04
N PRO A 71 -4.67 -11.35 9.60
CA PRO A 71 -4.69 -9.91 9.37
C PRO A 71 -3.92 -9.51 8.09
N TYR A 72 -4.35 -8.45 7.42
CA TYR A 72 -3.71 -8.02 6.17
C TYR A 72 -3.72 -6.50 5.92
N ILE A 73 -2.86 -6.08 4.98
CA ILE A 73 -2.92 -4.78 4.30
C ILE A 73 -3.04 -5.03 2.79
N VAL A 74 -4.06 -4.47 2.14
CA VAL A 74 -4.09 -4.39 0.67
C VAL A 74 -3.55 -3.02 0.26
N VAL A 75 -2.49 -3.00 -0.55
CA VAL A 75 -1.93 -1.80 -1.16
C VAL A 75 -2.56 -1.63 -2.53
N ARG A 76 -3.62 -0.83 -2.63
CA ARG A 76 -4.39 -0.65 -3.87
C ARG A 76 -4.04 0.66 -4.55
N MET A 77 -3.62 0.61 -5.82
CA MET A 77 -3.52 1.81 -6.64
C MET A 77 -4.93 2.22 -7.10
N THR A 78 -5.31 3.46 -6.83
CA THR A 78 -6.68 3.96 -7.09
C THR A 78 -6.75 4.94 -8.25
N GLY A 79 -5.64 5.58 -8.60
CA GLY A 79 -5.61 6.58 -9.67
C GLY A 79 -4.26 7.28 -9.77
N GLY A 80 -4.21 8.31 -10.61
CA GLY A 80 -3.04 9.16 -10.74
C GLY A 80 -3.27 10.29 -11.73
N GLU A 81 -2.40 11.29 -11.68
CA GLU A 81 -2.47 12.51 -12.48
C GLU A 81 -1.07 12.93 -12.94
N ILE A 82 -0.93 13.30 -14.21
CA ILE A 82 0.25 13.98 -14.76
C ILE A 82 -0.18 15.42 -15.03
N LYS A 83 0.30 16.37 -14.23
CA LYS A 83 -0.16 17.76 -14.29
C LYS A 83 0.45 18.56 -15.44
N ASN A 84 1.66 18.20 -15.85
CA ASN A 84 2.44 18.88 -16.86
C ASN A 84 3.52 17.94 -17.40
N ASP A 85 4.02 18.24 -18.59
CA ASP A 85 4.91 17.36 -19.36
C ASP A 85 6.25 17.06 -18.66
N ASP A 86 6.71 17.99 -17.82
CA ASP A 86 8.00 17.87 -17.12
C ASP A 86 7.87 17.55 -15.61
N GLY A 87 6.64 17.43 -15.10
CA GLY A 87 6.40 17.22 -13.67
C GLY A 87 6.32 15.76 -13.27
N PRO A 88 6.58 15.46 -11.98
CA PRO A 88 6.37 14.12 -11.46
C PRO A 88 4.89 13.73 -11.55
N GLN A 89 4.63 12.48 -11.89
CA GLN A 89 3.29 11.92 -11.83
C GLN A 89 2.87 11.77 -10.37
N ALA A 90 1.66 12.24 -10.03
CA ALA A 90 1.00 11.92 -8.78
C ALA A 90 0.29 10.57 -8.92
N VAL A 91 0.49 9.67 -7.97
CA VAL A 91 -0.12 8.34 -7.94
C VAL A 91 -0.86 8.18 -6.61
N GLU A 92 -2.11 7.75 -6.68
CA GLU A 92 -2.96 7.59 -5.52
C GLU A 92 -3.02 6.13 -5.09
N PHE A 93 -2.89 5.91 -3.78
CA PHE A 93 -2.97 4.61 -3.15
C PHE A 93 -3.96 4.60 -1.98
N SER A 94 -4.66 3.48 -1.82
CA SER A 94 -5.42 3.14 -0.63
C SER A 94 -4.78 1.94 0.05
N LEU A 95 -4.35 2.10 1.31
CA LEU A 95 -3.87 1.03 2.16
C LEU A 95 -5.03 0.55 3.02
N ILE A 96 -5.62 -0.59 2.68
CA ILE A 96 -6.78 -1.15 3.38
C ILE A 96 -6.27 -2.16 4.41
N VAL A 97 -6.50 -1.87 5.69
CA VAL A 97 -6.09 -2.70 6.83
C VAL A 97 -7.27 -3.55 7.27
N CYS A 98 -7.04 -4.84 7.50
CA CYS A 98 -8.01 -5.77 8.05
C CYS A 98 -7.41 -6.53 9.24
N ALA A 99 -8.16 -6.58 10.34
CA ALA A 99 -7.94 -7.51 11.46
C ALA A 99 -9.20 -8.35 11.68
N TYR A 100 -9.00 -9.56 12.22
CA TYR A 100 -10.08 -10.50 12.49
C TYR A 100 -10.05 -10.92 13.96
N ASP A 101 -11.10 -10.60 14.70
CA ASP A 101 -11.21 -10.85 16.13
C ASP A 101 -12.58 -11.41 16.50
N GLU A 102 -12.60 -12.66 16.96
CA GLU A 102 -13.80 -13.35 17.49
C GLU A 102 -13.99 -13.11 19.00
N GLY A 103 -13.14 -12.29 19.60
CA GLY A 103 -13.23 -11.88 21.00
C GLY A 103 -14.51 -11.10 21.28
N LYS A 104 -15.20 -11.45 22.37
CA LYS A 104 -16.43 -10.76 22.79
C LYS A 104 -16.20 -9.31 23.23
N GLU A 105 -14.97 -8.99 23.63
CA GLU A 105 -14.54 -7.64 23.98
C GLU A 105 -14.25 -6.77 22.74
N ARG A 106 -14.29 -7.36 21.53
CA ARG A 106 -14.21 -6.65 20.25
C ARG A 106 -12.95 -5.80 20.11
N GLU A 107 -11.79 -6.33 20.51
CA GLU A 107 -10.53 -5.59 20.56
C GLU A 107 -9.81 -5.47 19.21
N GLY A 108 -10.31 -6.13 18.16
CA GLY A 108 -9.77 -6.05 16.80
C GLY A 108 -9.59 -4.62 16.26
N TYR A 109 -10.42 -3.66 16.67
CA TYR A 109 -10.26 -2.25 16.28
C TYR A 109 -8.92 -1.64 16.75
N GLN A 110 -8.38 -2.12 17.88
CA GLN A 110 -7.12 -1.64 18.43
C GLN A 110 -5.95 -2.01 17.51
N ASP A 111 -5.96 -3.23 16.97
CA ASP A 111 -4.95 -3.67 16.01
C ASP A 111 -5.00 -2.82 14.75
N VAL A 112 -6.19 -2.56 14.19
CA VAL A 112 -6.34 -1.66 13.03
C VAL A 112 -5.86 -0.25 13.33
N ALA A 113 -6.22 0.31 14.50
CA ALA A 113 -5.80 1.64 14.92
C ALA A 113 -4.27 1.74 15.07
N ASN A 114 -3.63 0.74 15.66
CA ASN A 114 -2.19 0.67 15.86
C ASN A 114 -1.43 0.51 14.53
N ILE A 115 -1.92 -0.35 13.62
CA ILE A 115 -1.34 -0.51 12.27
C ILE A 115 -1.42 0.82 11.51
N LYS A 116 -2.60 1.45 11.49
CA LYS A 116 -2.80 2.77 10.89
C LYS A 116 -1.84 3.80 11.46
N GLU A 117 -1.66 3.81 12.78
CA GLU A 117 -0.78 4.76 13.45
C GLU A 117 0.69 4.54 13.08
N ASP A 118 1.17 3.29 13.08
CA ASP A 118 2.52 2.94 12.64
C ASP A 118 2.79 3.38 11.19
N ILE A 119 1.83 3.18 10.28
CA ILE A 119 1.91 3.65 8.89
C ILE A 119 2.03 5.17 8.85
N VAL A 120 1.11 5.89 9.51
CA VAL A 120 1.11 7.36 9.49
C VAL A 120 2.41 7.91 10.07
N GLN A 121 2.90 7.37 11.19
CA GLN A 121 4.17 7.79 11.78
C GLN A 121 5.35 7.52 10.86
N ARG A 122 5.43 6.33 10.25
CA ARG A 122 6.51 5.97 9.30
C ARG A 122 6.52 6.90 8.08
N LEU A 123 5.37 7.22 7.52
CA LEU A 123 5.26 8.06 6.33
C LEU A 123 5.43 9.56 6.65
N CYS A 124 5.04 10.01 7.84
CA CYS A 124 5.32 11.37 8.31
C CYS A 124 6.81 11.60 8.58
N THR A 125 7.49 10.65 9.21
CA THR A 125 8.89 10.82 9.64
C THR A 125 9.89 10.53 8.53
N LYS A 126 9.55 9.63 7.60
CA LYS A 126 10.41 9.22 6.48
C LYS A 126 9.57 9.14 5.19
N PRO A 127 9.13 10.28 4.63
CA PRO A 127 8.23 10.30 3.48
C PRO A 127 8.87 9.78 2.18
N TYR A 128 10.19 9.75 2.10
CA TYR A 128 10.94 9.21 0.96
C TYR A 128 11.17 7.70 1.10
N PHE A 129 10.94 6.95 0.03
CA PHE A 129 11.03 5.49 0.00
C PHE A 129 11.36 4.97 -1.41
N GLY A 130 11.79 3.71 -1.51
CA GLY A 130 12.09 3.04 -2.78
C GLY A 130 13.17 3.71 -3.65
N GLY A 131 13.95 4.64 -3.10
CA GLY A 131 14.99 5.37 -3.84
C GLY A 131 14.49 6.40 -4.87
N ALA A 132 13.18 6.53 -5.08
CA ALA A 132 12.63 7.42 -6.09
C ALA A 132 11.25 8.01 -5.76
N PHE A 133 10.58 7.52 -4.71
CA PHE A 133 9.20 7.87 -4.41
C PHE A 133 9.10 8.70 -3.12
N THR A 134 8.12 9.59 -3.08
CA THR A 134 7.85 10.41 -1.90
C THR A 134 6.36 10.46 -1.64
N VAL A 135 5.94 10.22 -0.41
CA VAL A 135 4.56 10.42 0.04
C VAL A 135 4.31 11.90 0.27
N LEU A 136 3.24 12.42 -0.35
CA LEU A 136 2.78 13.79 -0.22
C LEU A 136 1.77 13.93 0.91
N LYS A 137 1.58 15.17 1.36
CA LYS A 137 0.51 15.57 2.28
C LYS A 137 -0.68 16.12 1.49
N PRO A 138 -1.92 15.98 2.02
CA PRO A 138 -2.28 15.29 3.26
C PRO A 138 -2.21 13.75 3.15
N ILE A 139 -1.98 13.08 4.29
CA ILE A 139 -2.28 11.65 4.43
C ILE A 139 -3.64 11.59 5.11
N ALA A 140 -4.64 11.04 4.43
CA ALA A 140 -5.96 10.83 5.00
C ALA A 140 -6.08 9.41 5.56
N TRP A 141 -6.88 9.23 6.60
CA TRP A 141 -7.18 7.91 7.13
C TRP A 141 -8.64 7.85 7.60
N ALA A 142 -9.19 6.65 7.61
CA ALA A 142 -10.53 6.37 8.07
C ALA A 142 -10.55 5.06 8.87
N MET A 143 -11.40 5.01 9.90
CA MET A 143 -11.76 3.78 10.59
C MET A 143 -13.15 3.37 10.14
N GLN A 144 -13.39 2.06 10.06
CA GLN A 144 -14.72 1.53 9.79
C GLN A 144 -15.75 2.02 10.81
N GLN A 145 -16.97 2.26 10.33
CA GLN A 145 -18.13 2.64 11.17
C GLN A 145 -19.19 1.54 11.24
N ASP A 146 -19.29 0.70 10.22
CA ASP A 146 -20.26 -0.40 10.17
C ASP A 146 -19.84 -1.55 11.10
N ASP A 147 -20.83 -2.24 11.70
CA ASP A 147 -20.58 -3.46 12.47
C ASP A 147 -20.43 -4.65 11.53
N THR A 148 -19.18 -5.05 11.27
CA THR A 148 -18.85 -6.25 10.49
C THR A 148 -18.22 -7.33 11.34
N TYR A 149 -18.49 -7.37 12.65
CA TYR A 149 -17.97 -8.41 13.54
C TYR A 149 -18.07 -9.80 12.87
N PRO A 150 -16.98 -10.58 12.80
CA PRO A 150 -15.69 -10.43 13.51
C PRO A 150 -14.60 -9.59 12.80
N TYR A 151 -14.93 -8.89 11.72
CA TYR A 151 -13.99 -8.07 10.94
C TYR A 151 -13.89 -6.63 11.43
N TYR A 152 -12.68 -6.10 11.35
CA TYR A 152 -12.36 -4.71 11.65
C TYR A 152 -11.51 -4.14 10.53
N PHE A 153 -11.95 -3.00 9.99
CA PHE A 153 -11.29 -2.34 8.87
C PHE A 153 -10.85 -0.91 9.17
N GLY A 154 -9.83 -0.49 8.45
CA GLY A 154 -9.36 0.88 8.37
C GLY A 154 -8.66 1.12 7.05
N ALA A 155 -8.49 2.39 6.68
CA ALA A 155 -7.80 2.74 5.44
C ALA A 155 -6.89 3.95 5.63
N CYS A 156 -5.76 3.97 4.94
CA CYS A 156 -4.95 5.18 4.71
C CYS A 156 -4.94 5.51 3.22
N SER A 157 -5.31 6.73 2.87
CA SER A 157 -5.25 7.25 1.50
C SER A 157 -4.00 8.11 1.35
N LEU A 158 -3.20 7.78 0.34
CA LEU A 158 -1.88 8.35 0.09
C LEU A 158 -1.79 8.87 -1.33
N THR A 159 -1.08 9.98 -1.50
CA THR A 159 -0.59 10.42 -2.82
C THR A 159 0.93 10.32 -2.81
N CYS A 160 1.50 9.66 -3.80
CA CYS A 160 2.95 9.53 -3.98
C CYS A 160 3.38 10.20 -5.27
N THR A 161 4.60 10.73 -5.32
CA THR A 161 5.21 11.18 -6.58
C THR A 161 6.05 10.08 -7.19
N ALA A 162 5.77 9.73 -8.44
CA ALA A 162 6.68 9.02 -9.33
C ALA A 162 7.40 10.04 -10.23
N PRO A 163 8.72 9.91 -10.50
CA PRO A 163 9.45 10.91 -11.27
C PRO A 163 8.91 11.08 -12.70
N ALA A 164 9.08 12.29 -13.26
CA ALA A 164 8.52 12.70 -14.55
C ALA A 164 8.91 11.77 -15.72
N MET A 165 7.94 11.55 -16.63
CA MET A 165 8.18 11.00 -17.95
C MET A 165 8.35 12.19 -18.91
N THR A 166 9.56 12.50 -19.33
CA THR A 166 9.81 13.59 -20.28
C THR A 166 9.32 13.19 -21.68
N GLN A 167 8.68 14.12 -22.42
CA GLN A 167 8.28 13.89 -23.80
C GLN A 167 9.48 13.60 -24.71
N ASP A 168 9.27 12.80 -25.76
CA ASP A 168 10.23 12.67 -26.87
C ASP A 168 10.34 14.01 -27.61
N THR A 169 11.56 14.51 -27.78
CA THR A 169 11.85 15.81 -28.40
C THR A 169 11.60 15.85 -29.92
N GLU A 170 10.96 14.84 -30.51
CA GLU A 170 10.71 14.79 -31.97
C GLU A 170 9.75 15.90 -32.47
N MET A 171 8.95 16.51 -31.58
CA MET A 171 8.04 17.62 -31.94
C MET A 171 8.63 19.03 -31.79
N GLU A 172 9.80 19.22 -31.18
CA GLU A 172 10.41 20.56 -31.06
C GLU A 172 11.02 21.07 -32.38
N GLY A 173 11.09 20.23 -33.41
CA GLY A 173 11.61 20.60 -34.73
C GLY A 173 10.60 21.13 -35.75
N LEU A 174 9.33 21.38 -35.37
CA LEU A 174 8.25 21.72 -36.31
C LEU A 174 7.46 23.01 -36.01
N VAL A 175 7.99 23.93 -35.19
CA VAL A 175 7.38 25.25 -34.95
C VAL A 175 8.39 26.39 -35.13
#